data_AF-A0A258ZNY7-F1
#
_entry.id   AF-A0A258ZNY7-F1
#
_cell.length_a   1.000
_cell.length_b   1.000
_cell.length_c   1.000
_cell.angle_alpha   90.00
_cell.angle_beta   90.00
_cell.angle_gamma   90.00
#
_symmetry.space_group_name_H-M   'P 1'
#
loop_
_entity.id
_entity.type
_entity.pdbx_description
1 polymer ?
#
loop_
_entity_poly.entity_id
_entity_poly.type
_entity_poly.pdbx_seq_one_letter_code
_entity_poly.pdbx_strand_id
1 'polypeptide(L)'
;MLSFDTLIKAKTLLGLSDRVTLSEIKSRYKMMMKQWHPDKHPDDLQTAHAMSTQINEAYAVILEYCSKYEYNFDENFLKDKTITPQEWWAKKFGGR
;
A
#
# COMPACT_ATOMS: atom_id res chain seq x y z
N MET A 1 -17.14 5.41 -6.54
CA MET A 1 -16.42 5.37 -7.84
C MET A 1 -15.01 5.84 -7.58
N LEU A 2 -14.00 5.01 -7.84
CA LEU A 2 -12.61 5.37 -7.60
C LEU A 2 -12.21 6.49 -8.58
N SER A 3 -12.05 7.73 -8.10
CA SER A 3 -11.60 8.87 -8.92
C SER A 3 -10.15 9.24 -8.62
N PHE A 4 -9.47 9.84 -9.59
CA PHE A 4 -8.09 10.32 -9.44
C PHE A 4 -7.94 11.24 -8.22
N ASP A 5 -8.84 12.22 -8.07
CA ASP A 5 -8.82 13.15 -6.93
C ASP A 5 -8.96 12.44 -5.59
N THR A 6 -9.84 11.44 -5.50
CA THR A 6 -10.05 10.67 -4.28
C THR A 6 -8.80 9.87 -3.93
N LEU A 7 -8.15 9.28 -4.94
CA LEU A 7 -6.93 8.50 -4.74
C LEU A 7 -5.76 9.37 -4.30
N ILE A 8 -5.57 10.54 -4.92
CA ILE A 8 -4.49 11.48 -4.55
C ILE A 8 -4.73 12.06 -3.15
N LYS A 9 -5.97 12.39 -2.80
CA LYS A 9 -6.33 12.82 -1.44
C LYS A 9 -6.01 11.73 -0.41
N ALA A 10 -6.43 10.49 -0.66
CA ALA A 10 -6.16 9.36 0.22
C ALA A 10 -4.65 9.08 0.38
N LYS A 11 -3.89 9.09 -0.73
CA LYS A 11 -2.43 8.94 -0.73
C LYS A 11 -1.75 10.02 0.12
N THR A 12 -2.17 11.27 -0.06
CA THR A 12 -1.62 12.43 0.65
C THR A 12 -1.95 12.36 2.14
N LEU A 13 -3.19 12.01 2.49
CA LEU A 13 -3.63 11.88 3.89
C LEU A 13 -2.83 10.81 4.65
N LEU A 14 -2.58 9.65 4.03
CA LEU A 14 -1.76 8.58 4.61
C LEU A 14 -0.24 8.85 4.51
N GLY A 15 0.16 9.93 3.84
CA GLY A 15 1.56 10.30 3.66
C GLY A 15 2.38 9.27 2.89
N LEU A 16 1.78 8.61 1.88
CA LEU A 16 2.42 7.57 1.09
C LEU A 16 3.33 8.17 0.00
N SER A 17 4.48 7.53 -0.25
CA SER A 17 5.35 7.84 -1.39
C SER A 17 4.75 7.36 -2.73
N ASP A 18 5.34 7.78 -3.85
CA ASP A 18 4.90 7.36 -5.19
C ASP A 18 5.00 5.85 -5.43
N ARG A 19 5.93 5.20 -4.72
CA ARG A 19 6.09 3.75 -4.70
C ARG A 19 6.02 3.30 -3.25
N VAL A 20 5.03 2.46 -2.95
CA VAL A 20 4.81 1.85 -1.64
C VAL A 20 4.33 0.43 -1.81
N THR A 21 4.72 -0.43 -0.90
CA THR A 21 4.22 -1.80 -0.78
C THR A 21 2.96 -1.85 0.07
N LEU A 22 2.17 -2.91 -0.05
CA LEU A 22 1.01 -3.15 0.81
C LEU A 22 1.39 -3.16 2.30
N SER A 23 2.59 -3.66 2.63
CA SER A 23 3.11 -3.69 4.00
C SER A 23 3.34 -2.28 4.55
N GLU A 24 3.92 -1.39 3.74
CA GLU A 24 4.14 0.01 4.12
C GLU A 24 2.81 0.75 4.29
N ILE A 25 1.84 0.54 3.38
CA ILE A 25 0.49 1.12 3.50
C ILE A 25 -0.15 0.72 4.83
N LYS A 26 -0.14 -0.58 5.16
CA LYS A 26 -0.67 -1.11 6.44
C LYS A 26 0.07 -0.52 7.64
N SER A 27 1.38 -0.36 7.54
CA SER A 27 2.20 0.18 8.63
C SER A 27 1.91 1.66 8.87
N ARG A 28 1.77 2.46 7.81
CA ARG A 28 1.38 3.88 7.90
C ARG A 28 -0.01 4.06 8.49
N TYR A 29 -0.99 3.27 8.03
CA TYR A 29 -2.34 3.26 8.59
C TYR A 29 -2.32 2.98 10.10
N LYS A 30 -1.63 1.93 10.54
CA LYS A 30 -1.51 1.60 11.97
C LYS A 30 -0.86 2.72 12.78
N MET A 31 0.16 3.37 12.22
CA MET A 31 0.83 4.50 12.87
C MET A 31 -0.10 5.69 13.04
N MET A 32 -0.85 6.06 11.99
CA MET A 32 -1.80 7.18 12.04
C MET A 32 -2.96 6.88 13.00
N MET A 33 -3.49 5.66 12.99
CA MET A 33 -4.53 5.26 13.93
C MET A 33 -4.02 5.25 15.37
N LYS A 34 -2.77 4.85 15.62
CA LYS A 34 -2.15 4.94 16.94
C LYS A 34 -1.95 6.39 17.39
N GLN A 35 -1.84 7.33 16.45
CA GLN A 35 -1.72 8.76 16.75
C GLN A 35 -3.09 9.39 17.01
N TRP A 36 -4.09 9.14 16.16
CA TRP A 36 -5.39 9.81 16.22
C TRP A 36 -6.49 8.97 16.90
N HIS A 37 -6.12 7.91 17.63
CA HIS A 37 -7.12 7.10 18.33
C HIS A 37 -7.86 7.96 19.38
N PRO A 38 -9.20 7.91 19.43
CA PRO A 38 -9.98 8.67 20.41
C PRO A 38 -9.59 8.34 21.85
N ASP A 39 -9.26 7.07 22.16
CA ASP A 39 -8.78 6.67 23.51
C ASP A 39 -7.53 7.43 23.98
N LYS A 40 -6.73 7.99 23.07
CA LYS A 40 -5.54 8.79 23.43
C LYS A 40 -5.80 10.28 23.53
N HIS A 41 -6.98 10.74 23.12
CA HIS A 41 -7.36 12.14 23.04
C HIS A 41 -8.68 12.35 23.80
N PRO A 42 -8.72 12.10 25.12
CA PRO A 42 -9.93 12.24 25.91
C PRO A 42 -10.45 13.69 25.93
N ASP A 43 -9.55 14.67 25.81
CA ASP A 43 -9.87 16.10 25.82
C ASP A 43 -10.27 16.65 24.44
N ASP A 44 -10.02 15.91 23.36
CA ASP A 44 -10.30 16.33 21.97
C ASP A 44 -10.86 15.16 21.14
N LEU A 45 -11.90 14.53 21.67
CA LEU A 45 -12.56 13.39 21.05
C LEU A 45 -13.13 13.72 19.67
N GLN A 46 -13.61 14.94 19.46
CA GLN A 46 -14.23 15.35 18.20
C GLN A 46 -13.20 15.37 17.07
N THR A 47 -12.02 15.97 17.30
CA THR A 47 -10.95 16.01 16.30
C THR A 47 -10.36 14.63 16.08
N ALA A 48 -10.12 13.86 17.14
CA ALA A 48 -9.61 12.49 17.03
C ALA A 48 -10.56 11.58 16.25
N HIS A 49 -11.87 11.67 16.50
CA HIS A 49 -12.89 10.93 15.76
C HIS A 49 -12.96 11.36 14.28
N ALA A 50 -12.95 12.66 14.00
CA ALA A 50 -12.95 13.17 12.64
C ALA A 50 -11.71 12.69 11.85
N MET A 51 -10.53 12.78 12.46
CA MET A 51 -9.28 12.36 11.82
C MET A 51 -9.22 10.85 11.61
N SER A 52 -9.57 10.04 12.62
CA SER A 52 -9.60 8.58 12.48
C SER A 52 -10.60 8.10 11.42
N THR A 53 -11.75 8.77 11.30
CA THR A 53 -12.73 8.49 10.24
C THR A 53 -12.11 8.76 8.85
N GLN A 54 -11.46 9.91 8.66
CA GLN A 54 -10.80 10.24 7.39
C GLN A 54 -9.67 9.25 7.06
N ILE A 55 -8.89 8.83 8.06
CA ILE A 55 -7.82 7.83 7.89
C ILE A 55 -8.40 6.48 7.44
N ASN A 56 -9.51 6.04 8.04
CA ASN A 56 -10.19 4.80 7.68
C ASN A 56 -10.72 4.85 6.23
N GLU A 57 -11.36 5.95 5.85
CA GLU A 57 -11.86 6.16 4.48
C GLU A 57 -10.73 6.15 3.45
N ALA A 58 -9.64 6.90 3.71
CA ALA A 58 -8.48 6.91 2.82
C ALA A 58 -7.84 5.52 2.68
N TYR A 59 -7.72 4.78 3.78
CA TYR A 59 -7.20 3.42 3.76
C TYR A 59 -8.08 2.48 2.92
N ALA A 60 -9.41 2.58 3.05
CA ALA A 60 -10.35 1.81 2.24
C ALA A 60 -10.21 2.11 0.74
N VAL A 61 -10.09 3.38 0.36
CA VAL A 61 -9.87 3.80 -1.04
C VAL A 61 -8.57 3.22 -1.61
N ILE A 62 -7.47 3.31 -0.87
CA ILE A 62 -6.19 2.77 -1.31
C ILE A 62 -6.27 1.24 -1.45
N LEU A 63 -6.92 0.54 -0.51
CA LEU A 63 -7.11 -0.90 -0.62
C LEU A 63 -7.99 -1.28 -1.81
N GLU A 64 -9.07 -0.54 -2.07
CA GLU A 64 -9.92 -0.76 -3.25
C GLU A 64 -9.08 -0.64 -4.54
N TYR A 65 -8.25 0.40 -4.64
CA TYR A 65 -7.32 0.57 -5.75
C TYR A 65 -6.34 -0.61 -5.89
N CYS A 66 -5.70 -1.02 -4.80
CA CYS A 66 -4.77 -2.15 -4.81
C CYS A 66 -5.45 -3.49 -5.13
N SER A 67 -6.71 -3.68 -4.72
CA SER A 67 -7.46 -4.92 -4.95
C SER A 67 -7.88 -5.12 -6.41
N LYS A 68 -7.96 -4.03 -7.19
CA LYS A 68 -8.27 -4.09 -8.63
C LYS A 68 -7.08 -4.52 -9.48
N TYR A 69 -5.90 -4.64 -8.90
CA TYR A 69 -4.72 -5.08 -9.61
C TYR A 69 -4.69 -6.61 -9.74
N GLU A 70 -4.65 -7.10 -10.97
CA GLU A 70 -4.52 -8.54 -11.25
C GLU A 70 -3.08 -8.98 -11.05
N TYR A 71 -2.89 -10.05 -10.27
CA TYR A 71 -1.59 -10.64 -10.04
C TYR A 71 -1.33 -11.76 -11.05
N ASN A 72 -0.23 -11.65 -11.78
CA ASN A 72 0.18 -12.70 -12.71
C ASN A 72 0.94 -13.81 -11.96
N PHE A 73 0.29 -14.96 -11.83
CA PHE A 73 0.85 -16.19 -11.24
C PHE A 73 1.22 -17.24 -12.28
N ASP A 74 1.33 -16.87 -13.57
CA ASP A 74 1.86 -17.78 -14.59
C ASP A 74 3.26 -18.27 -14.20
N GLU A 75 3.49 -19.58 -14.28
CA GLU A 75 4.76 -20.17 -13.84
C GLU A 75 5.97 -19.62 -14.58
N ASN A 76 5.85 -19.34 -15.88
CA ASN A 76 6.97 -18.81 -16.66
C ASN A 76 7.25 -17.37 -16.27
N PHE A 77 6.19 -16.56 -16.09
CA PHE A 77 6.29 -15.20 -15.58
C PHE A 77 6.97 -15.15 -14.21
N LEU A 78 6.59 -16.04 -13.29
CA LEU A 78 7.19 -16.11 -11.96
C LEU A 78 8.66 -16.55 -12.04
N LYS A 79 8.98 -17.61 -12.80
CA LYS A 79 10.36 -18.08 -13.01
C LYS A 79 11.27 -16.96 -13.52
N ASP A 80 10.80 -16.16 -14.49
CA ASP A 80 11.58 -15.03 -15.01
C ASP A 80 11.73 -13.89 -13.99
N LYS A 81 10.76 -13.68 -13.09
CA LYS A 81 10.82 -12.65 -12.03
C LYS A 81 11.63 -13.08 -10.82
N THR A 82 11.71 -14.37 -10.53
CA THR A 82 12.44 -14.92 -9.38
C THR A 82 13.77 -15.54 -9.76
N ILE A 83 14.20 -15.42 -11.02
CA ILE A 83 15.46 -15.96 -11.49
C ILE A 83 16.61 -15.40 -10.67
N THR A 84 17.45 -16.29 -10.15
CA THR A 84 18.65 -15.86 -9.42
C THR A 84 19.66 -15.23 -10.38
N PRO A 85 20.58 -14.36 -9.90
CA PRO A 85 21.64 -13.83 -10.74
C PRO A 85 22.45 -14.92 -11.46
N GLN A 86 22.68 -16.05 -10.79
CA GLN A 86 23.41 -17.21 -11.32
C GLN A 86 22.64 -17.91 -12.44
N GLU A 87 21.35 -18.19 -12.23
CA GLU A 87 20.49 -18.80 -13.26
C GLU A 87 20.29 -17.88 -14.46
N TRP A 88 20.16 -16.57 -14.22
CA TRP A 88 20.08 -15.57 -15.28
C TRP A 88 21.35 -15.55 -16.11
N TRP A 89 22.52 -15.55 -15.45
CA TRP A 89 23.81 -15.56 -16.12
C TRP A 89 24.01 -16.86 -16.92
N ALA A 90 23.67 -18.02 -16.36
CA ALA A 90 23.73 -19.31 -17.05
C ALA A 90 22.76 -19.37 -18.26
N LYS A 91 21.52 -18.88 -18.11
CA LYS A 91 20.54 -18.77 -19.21
C LYS A 91 21.04 -17.87 -20.34
N LYS A 92 21.79 -16.81 -20.01
CA LYS A 92 22.22 -15.79 -21.00
C LYS A 92 23.58 -16.07 -21.64
N PHE A 93 24.51 -16.70 -20.92
CA PHE A 93 25.90 -16.89 -21.33
C PHE A 93 26.44 -18.32 -21.15
N GLY A 94 25.65 -19.24 -20.59
CA GLY A 94 26.08 -20.62 -20.29
C GLY A 94 26.16 -21.56 -21.49
N GLY A 95 25.92 -21.07 -22.71
CA GLY A 95 26.11 -21.84 -23.93
C GLY A 95 27.58 -21.86 -24.37
N ARG A 96 28.22 -23.03 -24.21
CA ARG A 96 29.23 -23.53 -25.14
C ARG A 96 28.71 -24.82 -25.76
#